data_AF-A1UQQ6-F1
#
_entry.id   AF-A1UQQ6-F1
#
_cell.length_a   1.000
_cell.length_b   1.000
_cell.length_c   1.000
_cell.angle_alpha   90.00
_cell.angle_beta   90.00
_cell.angle_gamma   90.00
#
_symmetry.space_group_name_H-M   'P 1'
#
loop_
_entity.id
_entity.type
_entity.pdbx_description
1 polymer ?
#
loop_
_entity_poly.entity_id
_entity_poly.type
_entity_poly.pdbx_seq_one_letter_code
_entity_poly.pdbx_strand_id
1 'polypeptide(L)'
;MNSSTTSAQLVLPGVPDTVDTARVVEQMVRRAASMGYESWWRRAESVGFCAHPIQLIGADEYGRQRVVWTRCNNRRAHICPSCSDLYARDTWQLVHAGAAGGHHGMPTTVGSHPQVFLTLTAPSFGAVHTATMSQDKTAQVCRDQHRIGGYRRCPHGKPLWCNTTHDYSAPLVGQPLCPECYDYAGHVLFTWGLLHD
;
A
#
# COMPACT_ATOMS: atom_id res chain seq x y z
N MET A 1 -0.28 45.04 -35.69
CA MET A 1 -1.09 43.81 -35.58
C MET A 1 -0.21 42.77 -34.91
N ASN A 2 -0.34 42.63 -33.58
CA ASN A 2 0.44 41.64 -32.83
C ASN A 2 -0.29 40.32 -32.93
N SER A 3 0.20 39.42 -33.79
CA SER A 3 -0.22 38.03 -33.82
C SER A 3 0.26 37.37 -32.53
N SER A 4 -0.64 37.29 -31.55
CA SER A 4 -0.48 36.43 -30.38
C SER A 4 -0.57 34.98 -30.87
N THR A 5 0.55 34.44 -31.35
CA THR A 5 0.67 33.02 -31.65
C THR A 5 0.53 32.28 -30.33
N THR A 6 -0.68 31.80 -30.01
CA THR A 6 -0.89 30.88 -28.89
C THR A 6 0.02 29.68 -29.13
N SER A 7 1.06 29.54 -28.31
CA SER A 7 1.96 28.38 -28.36
C SER A 7 1.14 27.11 -28.35
N ALA A 8 1.33 26.26 -29.36
CA ALA A 8 0.62 24.99 -29.45
C ALA A 8 0.87 24.19 -28.15
N GLN A 9 -0.19 23.95 -27.39
CA GLN A 9 -0.12 23.20 -26.15
C GLN A 9 0.20 21.74 -26.51
N LEU A 10 1.43 21.31 -26.23
CA LEU A 10 1.86 19.94 -26.49
C LEU A 10 1.12 19.02 -25.52
N VAL A 11 0.29 18.10 -26.02
CA VAL A 11 -0.37 17.11 -25.17
C VAL A 11 0.67 16.10 -24.70
N LEU A 12 0.95 16.07 -23.39
CA LEU A 12 1.88 15.14 -22.77
C LEU A 12 1.09 14.01 -22.09
N PRO A 13 1.35 12.72 -22.44
CA PRO A 13 0.65 11.60 -21.81
C PRO A 13 0.79 11.61 -20.28
N GLY A 14 -0.34 11.50 -19.58
CA GLY A 14 -0.37 11.45 -18.11
C GLY A 14 -0.19 12.81 -17.41
N VAL A 15 -0.07 13.91 -18.16
CA VAL A 15 -0.06 15.27 -17.63
C VAL A 15 -1.46 15.88 -17.80
N PRO A 16 -2.10 16.39 -16.73
CA PRO A 16 -3.42 17.03 -16.86
C PRO A 16 -3.38 18.25 -17.80
N ASP A 17 -4.45 18.45 -18.56
CA ASP A 17 -4.57 19.58 -19.51
C ASP A 17 -4.53 20.97 -18.84
N THR A 18 -4.69 21.01 -17.51
CA THR A 18 -4.55 22.21 -16.68
C THR A 18 -3.09 22.61 -16.41
N VAL A 19 -2.13 21.77 -16.77
CA VAL A 19 -0.70 22.02 -16.56
C VAL A 19 -0.12 22.75 -17.77
N ASP A 20 0.70 23.76 -17.52
CA ASP A 20 1.48 24.43 -18.57
C ASP A 20 2.53 23.46 -19.14
N THR A 21 2.21 22.89 -20.30
CA THR A 21 3.04 21.88 -20.95
C THR A 21 4.35 22.45 -21.49
N ALA A 22 4.40 23.75 -21.82
CA ALA A 22 5.65 24.40 -22.22
C ALA A 22 6.64 24.47 -21.05
N ARG A 23 6.16 24.82 -19.85
CA ARG A 23 6.96 24.79 -18.62
C ARG A 23 7.45 23.37 -18.28
N VAL A 24 6.61 22.35 -18.49
CA VAL A 24 7.04 20.95 -18.29
C VAL A 24 8.17 20.58 -19.26
N VAL A 25 8.02 20.92 -20.55
CA VAL A 25 9.07 20.67 -21.56
C VAL A 25 10.37 21.41 -21.21
N GLU A 26 10.29 22.66 -20.76
CA GLU A 26 11.47 23.42 -20.31
C GLU A 26 12.20 22.69 -19.16
N GLN A 27 11.45 22.20 -18.17
CA GLN A 27 12.02 21.43 -17.07
C GLN A 27 12.66 20.12 -17.53
N MET A 28 12.04 19.42 -18.50
CA MET A 28 12.58 18.21 -19.10
C MET A 28 13.90 18.49 -19.81
N VAL A 29 13.95 19.52 -20.67
CA VAL A 29 15.17 19.93 -21.38
C VAL A 29 16.26 20.34 -20.38
N ARG A 30 15.92 21.12 -19.35
CA ARG A 30 16.86 21.52 -18.30
C ARG A 30 17.44 20.32 -17.55
N ARG A 31 16.63 19.30 -17.27
CA ARG A 31 17.10 18.05 -16.63
C ARG A 31 18.00 17.26 -17.57
N ALA A 32 17.59 17.10 -18.83
CA ALA A 32 18.33 16.36 -19.86
C ALA A 32 19.72 16.98 -20.12
N ALA A 33 19.82 18.31 -20.11
CA ALA A 33 21.08 19.02 -20.31
C ALA A 33 21.97 19.10 -19.05
N SER A 34 21.55 18.54 -17.91
CA SER A 34 22.32 18.64 -16.67
C SER A 34 23.48 17.65 -16.61
N MET A 35 24.62 18.07 -16.04
CA MET A 35 25.82 17.22 -15.86
C MET A 35 25.54 15.90 -15.10
N GLY A 36 24.51 15.88 -14.25
CA GLY A 36 24.10 14.71 -13.47
C GLY A 36 22.99 13.88 -14.11
N TYR A 37 22.65 14.13 -15.38
CA TYR A 37 21.52 13.46 -16.04
C TYR A 37 21.65 11.94 -16.02
N GLU A 38 22.79 11.39 -16.43
CA GLU A 38 22.99 9.93 -16.51
C GLU A 38 22.89 9.22 -15.16
N SER A 39 23.38 9.86 -14.09
CA SER A 39 23.30 9.28 -12.74
C SER A 39 21.87 9.38 -12.17
N TRP A 40 21.16 10.47 -12.49
CA TRP A 40 19.75 10.63 -12.18
C TRP A 40 18.88 9.63 -12.96
N TRP A 41 19.12 9.46 -14.26
CA TRP A 41 18.37 8.57 -15.14
C TRP A 41 18.50 7.12 -14.70
N ARG A 42 19.74 6.64 -14.44
CA ARG A 42 19.97 5.31 -13.86
C ARG A 42 19.22 5.09 -12.56
N ARG A 43 19.10 6.13 -11.72
CA ARG A 43 18.32 6.03 -10.47
C ARG A 43 16.82 5.94 -10.77
N ALA A 44 16.31 6.74 -11.71
CA ALA A 44 14.92 6.66 -12.14
C ALA A 44 14.58 5.27 -12.72
N GLU A 45 15.42 4.73 -13.59
CA GLU A 45 15.31 3.38 -14.14
C GLU A 45 15.36 2.30 -13.05
N SER A 46 16.27 2.41 -12.08
CA SER A 46 16.43 1.40 -11.01
C SER A 46 15.16 1.21 -10.15
N VAL A 47 14.27 2.21 -10.13
CA VAL A 47 12.99 2.16 -9.42
C VAL A 47 11.80 2.14 -10.39
N GLY A 48 12.03 1.79 -11.66
CA GLY A 48 10.98 1.70 -12.68
C GLY A 48 10.20 2.99 -12.87
N PHE A 49 10.87 4.14 -12.77
CA PHE A 49 10.28 5.48 -12.89
C PHE A 49 9.20 5.79 -11.84
N CYS A 50 9.37 5.26 -10.61
CA CYS A 50 8.53 5.64 -9.48
C CYS A 50 8.55 7.16 -9.25
N ALA A 51 7.37 7.79 -9.15
CA ALA A 51 7.24 9.24 -8.88
C ALA A 51 7.63 9.62 -7.44
N HIS A 52 7.58 8.65 -6.51
CA HIS A 52 7.83 8.84 -5.08
C HIS A 52 8.80 7.78 -4.54
N PRO A 53 10.04 7.68 -5.05
CA PRO A 53 10.93 6.60 -4.66
C PRO A 53 11.36 6.74 -3.20
N ILE A 54 11.46 5.62 -2.50
CA ILE A 54 11.84 5.56 -1.08
C ILE A 54 13.33 5.24 -0.98
N GLN A 55 14.05 6.04 -0.19
CA GLN A 55 15.44 5.79 0.12
C GLN A 55 15.54 4.94 1.39
N LEU A 56 16.08 3.74 1.26
CA LEU A 56 16.41 2.86 2.37
C LEU A 56 17.90 3.02 2.71
N ILE A 57 18.18 3.17 4.00
CA ILE A 57 19.54 3.30 4.53
C ILE A 57 19.75 2.14 5.50
N GLY A 58 20.76 1.32 5.22
CA GLY A 58 21.17 0.22 6.09
C GLY A 58 22.68 0.27 6.32
N ALA A 59 23.18 -0.53 7.25
CA ALA A 59 24.62 -0.78 7.42
C ALA A 59 24.90 -2.25 7.09
N ASP A 60 26.03 -2.53 6.44
CA ASP A 60 26.51 -3.90 6.30
C ASP A 60 27.15 -4.42 7.60
N GLU A 61 27.56 -5.68 7.61
CA GLU A 61 28.19 -6.35 8.77
C GLU A 61 29.48 -5.66 9.27
N TYR A 62 30.09 -4.80 8.43
CA TYR A 62 31.26 -4.00 8.76
C TYR A 62 30.93 -2.56 9.14
N GLY A 63 29.64 -2.23 9.32
CA GLY A 63 29.17 -0.90 9.68
C GLY A 63 29.19 0.13 8.55
N ARG A 64 29.44 -0.27 7.29
CA ARG A 64 29.42 0.67 6.17
C ARG A 64 27.98 0.95 5.75
N GLN A 65 27.62 2.23 5.69
CA GLN A 65 26.30 2.64 5.24
C GLN A 65 26.08 2.31 3.76
N ARG A 66 24.93 1.72 3.47
CA ARG A 66 24.43 1.37 2.14
C ARG A 66 23.11 2.06 1.90
N VAL A 67 22.95 2.60 0.70
CA VAL A 67 21.74 3.26 0.24
C VAL A 67 21.15 2.44 -0.89
N VAL A 68 19.88 2.07 -0.74
CA VAL A 68 19.10 1.41 -1.79
C VAL A 68 17.85 2.23 -2.05
N TRP A 69 17.51 2.41 -3.32
CA TRP A 69 16.28 3.05 -3.74
C TRP A 69 15.24 1.98 -4.07
N THR A 70 14.03 2.15 -3.57
CA THR A 70 12.92 1.25 -3.88
C THR A 70 11.68 2.03 -4.32
N ARG A 71 10.74 1.33 -4.95
CA ARG A 71 9.45 1.88 -5.37
C ARG A 71 8.59 2.19 -4.14
N CYS A 72 7.70 3.17 -4.23
CA CYS A 72 6.73 3.44 -3.14
C CYS A 72 5.66 2.36 -2.97
N ASN A 73 5.45 1.52 -3.99
CA ASN A 73 4.39 0.51 -4.04
C ASN A 73 2.97 1.07 -3.79
N ASN A 74 2.76 2.37 -4.01
CA ASN A 74 1.44 2.98 -3.89
C ASN A 74 0.58 2.58 -5.09
N ARG A 75 -0.58 1.99 -4.80
CA ARG A 75 -1.52 1.45 -5.80
C ARG A 75 -2.47 2.50 -6.37
N ARG A 76 -2.39 3.75 -5.92
CA ARG A 76 -3.25 4.85 -6.38
C ARG A 76 -2.58 5.58 -7.54
N ALA A 77 -3.18 5.51 -8.73
CA ALA A 77 -2.67 6.16 -9.94
C ALA A 77 -2.40 7.67 -9.75
N HIS A 78 -3.28 8.37 -9.03
CA HIS A 78 -3.11 9.81 -8.74
C HIS A 78 -1.93 10.12 -7.79
N ILE A 79 -1.40 9.13 -7.07
CA ILE A 79 -0.19 9.29 -6.25
C ILE A 79 1.03 8.82 -7.02
N CYS A 80 1.00 7.65 -7.65
CA CYS A 80 2.14 7.13 -8.39
C CYS A 80 1.69 6.32 -9.60
N PRO A 81 1.62 6.92 -10.81
CA PRO A 81 1.18 6.24 -12.02
C PRO A 81 2.00 4.99 -12.31
N SER A 82 3.33 5.08 -12.29
CA SER A 82 4.23 3.94 -12.58
C SER A 82 4.01 2.73 -11.66
N CYS A 83 3.83 2.94 -10.35
CA CYS A 83 3.61 1.83 -9.41
C CYS A 83 2.20 1.27 -9.50
N SER A 84 1.21 2.13 -9.74
CA SER A 84 -0.17 1.72 -9.98
C SER A 84 -0.31 0.88 -11.26
N ASP A 85 0.38 1.27 -12.34
CA ASP A 85 0.34 0.56 -13.62
C ASP A 85 0.99 -0.82 -13.53
N LEU A 86 2.13 -0.92 -12.83
CA LEU A 86 2.74 -2.22 -12.56
C LEU A 86 1.77 -3.11 -11.79
N TYR A 87 1.21 -2.62 -10.69
CA TYR A 87 0.25 -3.37 -9.88
C TYR A 87 -0.99 -3.81 -10.69
N ALA A 88 -1.52 -2.94 -11.56
CA ALA A 88 -2.65 -3.25 -12.42
C ALA A 88 -2.33 -4.37 -13.42
N ARG A 89 -1.13 -4.34 -14.02
CA ARG A 89 -0.67 -5.40 -14.93
C ARG A 89 -0.45 -6.72 -14.21
N ASP A 90 0.17 -6.71 -13.03
CA ASP A 90 0.38 -7.90 -12.22
C ASP A 90 -0.97 -8.52 -11.82
N THR A 91 -1.91 -7.69 -11.35
CA THR A 91 -3.27 -8.12 -11.01
C THR A 91 -4.01 -8.66 -12.24
N TRP A 92 -3.83 -8.03 -13.40
CA TRP A 92 -4.43 -8.52 -14.64
C TRP A 92 -3.96 -9.92 -15.00
N GLN A 93 -2.66 -10.23 -14.84
CA GLN A 93 -2.15 -11.58 -15.12
C GLN A 93 -2.84 -12.62 -14.22
N LEU A 94 -3.01 -12.32 -12.94
CA LEU A 94 -3.69 -13.19 -11.97
C LEU A 94 -5.17 -13.39 -12.32
N VAL A 95 -5.90 -12.30 -12.52
CA VAL A 95 -7.33 -12.33 -12.84
C VAL A 95 -7.57 -13.00 -14.19
N HIS A 96 -6.75 -12.70 -15.20
CA HIS A 96 -6.90 -13.29 -16.52
C HIS A 96 -6.62 -14.79 -16.51
N ALA A 97 -5.58 -15.25 -15.80
CA ALA A 97 -5.30 -16.67 -15.66
C ALA A 97 -6.46 -17.42 -14.97
N GLY A 98 -7.00 -16.85 -13.88
CA GLY A 98 -8.12 -17.44 -13.14
C GLY A 98 -9.50 -17.25 -13.78
N ALA A 99 -9.65 -16.37 -14.76
CA ALA A 99 -10.90 -16.15 -15.48
C ALA A 99 -10.93 -16.90 -16.82
N ALA A 100 -9.87 -16.82 -17.63
CA ALA A 100 -9.84 -17.46 -18.94
C ALA A 100 -9.32 -18.90 -18.89
N GLY A 101 -8.44 -19.22 -17.94
CA GLY A 101 -7.67 -20.47 -17.94
C GLY A 101 -6.58 -20.48 -19.03
N GLY A 102 -5.86 -21.59 -19.15
CA GLY A 102 -4.84 -21.81 -20.20
C GLY A 102 -3.49 -21.12 -19.99
N HIS A 103 -3.35 -20.34 -18.91
CA HIS A 103 -2.12 -19.66 -18.53
C HIS A 103 -1.78 -19.95 -17.07
N HIS A 104 -0.51 -19.81 -16.68
CA HIS A 104 -0.04 -19.98 -15.30
C HIS A 104 -0.49 -21.30 -14.61
N GLY A 105 -0.63 -22.39 -15.38
CA GLY A 105 -1.04 -23.70 -14.86
C GLY A 105 -2.55 -23.87 -14.64
N MET A 106 -3.37 -22.89 -15.01
CA MET A 106 -4.83 -22.99 -14.89
C MET A 106 -5.45 -23.79 -16.05
N PRO A 107 -6.35 -24.77 -15.79
CA PRO A 107 -7.06 -25.48 -16.83
C PRO A 107 -7.92 -24.54 -17.70
N THR A 108 -8.03 -24.80 -19.00
CA THR A 108 -8.90 -24.02 -19.91
C THR A 108 -10.39 -24.14 -19.56
N THR A 109 -10.78 -25.19 -18.83
CA THR A 109 -12.16 -25.38 -18.36
C THR A 109 -12.60 -24.27 -17.40
N VAL A 110 -11.67 -23.58 -16.73
CA VAL A 110 -11.98 -22.47 -15.81
C VAL A 110 -12.85 -21.40 -16.49
N GLY A 111 -12.56 -21.05 -17.75
CA GLY A 111 -13.33 -20.07 -18.51
C GLY A 111 -14.79 -20.44 -18.80
N SER A 112 -15.20 -21.70 -18.57
CA SER A 112 -16.59 -22.14 -18.71
C SER A 112 -17.42 -22.06 -17.41
N HIS A 113 -16.79 -21.81 -16.26
CA HIS A 113 -17.47 -21.74 -14.98
C HIS A 113 -18.15 -20.36 -14.78
N PRO A 114 -19.26 -20.29 -14.03
CA PRO A 114 -19.81 -19.01 -13.60
C PRO A 114 -18.79 -18.20 -12.80
N GLN A 115 -18.61 -16.94 -13.18
CA GLN A 115 -17.65 -16.03 -12.52
C GLN A 115 -18.40 -15.01 -11.67
N VAL A 116 -17.93 -14.82 -10.43
CA VAL A 116 -18.49 -13.84 -9.50
C VAL A 116 -17.38 -12.93 -9.03
N PHE A 117 -17.56 -11.62 -9.21
CA PHE A 117 -16.71 -10.62 -8.58
C PHE A 117 -17.27 -10.28 -7.20
N LEU A 118 -16.82 -11.01 -6.17
CA LEU A 118 -17.27 -10.83 -4.80
C LEU A 118 -16.26 -10.03 -3.99
N THR A 119 -16.72 -8.93 -3.38
CA THR A 119 -15.91 -8.20 -2.40
C THR A 119 -16.29 -8.65 -1.00
N LEU A 120 -15.36 -9.30 -0.32
CA LEU A 120 -15.49 -9.68 1.09
C LEU A 120 -14.72 -8.70 1.96
N THR A 121 -15.37 -8.21 3.02
CA THR A 121 -14.65 -7.44 4.06
C THR A 121 -14.05 -8.45 5.03
N ALA A 122 -12.73 -8.36 5.25
CA ALA A 122 -12.06 -9.16 6.26
C ALA A 122 -12.77 -9.00 7.62
N PRO A 123 -12.94 -10.08 8.40
CA PRO A 123 -13.49 -9.96 9.74
C PRO A 123 -12.59 -9.06 10.58
N SER A 124 -13.19 -8.28 11.48
CA SER A 124 -12.39 -7.53 12.45
C SER A 124 -11.67 -8.51 13.38
N PHE A 125 -10.46 -8.17 13.85
CA PHE A 125 -9.84 -8.90 14.97
C PHE A 125 -10.63 -8.75 16.30
N GLY A 126 -11.68 -7.93 16.34
CA GLY A 126 -12.53 -7.79 17.53
C GLY A 126 -11.84 -7.06 18.69
N ALA A 127 -11.99 -7.61 19.90
CA ALA A 127 -11.51 -7.00 21.14
C ALA A 127 -10.08 -7.45 21.49
N VAL A 128 -9.10 -6.98 20.70
CA VAL A 128 -7.67 -7.24 20.92
C VAL A 128 -6.96 -6.01 21.49
N HIS A 129 -5.80 -6.25 22.10
CA HIS A 129 -4.87 -5.20 22.47
C HIS A 129 -4.21 -4.59 21.23
N THR A 130 -4.22 -3.26 21.14
CA THR A 130 -3.54 -2.49 20.09
C THR A 130 -2.51 -1.53 20.67
N ALA A 131 -1.45 -1.26 19.89
CA ALA A 131 -0.56 -0.12 20.10
C ALA A 131 -0.84 0.87 18.96
N THR A 132 -1.17 2.12 19.30
CA THR A 132 -1.45 3.17 18.30
C THR A 132 -0.78 4.48 18.72
N MET A 133 -0.46 5.31 17.72
CA MET A 133 0.11 6.65 17.92
C MET A 133 -0.85 7.69 17.35
N SER A 134 -0.94 8.84 18.00
CA SER A 134 -1.64 10.01 17.44
C SER A 134 -0.86 10.60 16.26
N GLN A 135 -1.48 11.55 15.55
CA GLN A 135 -0.79 12.36 14.54
C GLN A 135 0.43 13.09 15.13
N ASP A 136 0.36 13.52 16.39
CA ASP A 136 1.45 14.19 17.11
C ASP A 136 2.50 13.20 17.66
N LYS A 137 2.47 11.94 17.20
CA LYS A 137 3.38 10.85 17.61
C LYS A 137 3.34 10.54 19.10
N THR A 138 2.21 10.83 19.76
CA THR A 138 2.01 10.46 21.17
C THR A 138 1.35 9.10 21.28
N ALA A 139 1.91 8.23 22.12
CA ALA A 139 1.38 6.90 22.35
C ALA A 139 -0.03 6.97 22.93
N GLN A 140 -0.96 6.29 22.27
CA GLN A 140 -2.37 6.28 22.66
C GLN A 140 -2.65 5.08 23.56
N VAL A 141 -3.64 5.28 24.43
CA VAL A 141 -4.21 4.19 25.24
C VAL A 141 -4.68 3.07 24.33
N CYS A 142 -4.35 1.83 24.71
CA CYS A 142 -4.59 0.63 23.94
C CYS A 142 -6.01 0.54 23.41
N ARG A 143 -7.00 0.61 24.31
CA ARG A 143 -8.41 0.56 23.96
C ARG A 143 -9.20 1.31 25.03
N ASP A 144 -9.33 2.62 24.83
CA ASP A 144 -9.98 3.54 25.77
C ASP A 144 -11.43 3.12 26.06
N GLN A 145 -11.70 2.88 27.34
CA GLN A 145 -13.02 2.52 27.87
C GLN A 145 -14.10 3.56 27.52
N HIS A 146 -13.75 4.83 27.31
CA HIS A 146 -14.71 5.90 26.99
C HIS A 146 -15.07 5.95 25.51
N ARG A 147 -14.27 5.33 24.62
CA ARG A 147 -14.50 5.33 23.17
C ARG A 147 -14.97 3.99 22.64
N ILE A 148 -14.33 2.90 23.05
CA ILE A 148 -14.52 1.59 22.43
C ILE A 148 -15.11 0.62 23.45
N GLY A 149 -16.42 0.41 23.33
CA GLY A 149 -17.11 -0.63 24.07
C GLY A 149 -17.51 -0.30 25.51
N GLY A 150 -17.29 0.93 25.99
CA GLY A 150 -17.74 1.38 27.31
C GLY A 150 -17.14 0.56 28.46
N TYR A 151 -17.78 0.61 29.63
CA TYR A 151 -17.49 -0.29 30.76
C TYR A 151 -18.02 -1.72 30.54
N ARG A 152 -18.22 -2.15 29.29
CA ARG A 152 -18.77 -3.49 29.02
C ARG A 152 -17.74 -4.55 29.39
N ARG A 153 -18.27 -5.61 30.00
CA ARG A 153 -17.58 -6.86 30.26
C ARG A 153 -18.15 -7.93 29.33
N CYS A 154 -17.32 -8.88 28.94
CA CYS A 154 -17.81 -10.05 28.21
C CYS A 154 -18.60 -10.98 29.16
N PRO A 155 -19.30 -12.01 28.64
CA PRO A 155 -19.98 -13.01 29.48
C PRO A 155 -19.08 -13.70 30.51
N HIS A 156 -17.76 -13.79 30.25
CA HIS A 156 -16.75 -14.32 31.18
C HIS A 156 -16.27 -13.28 32.22
N GLY A 157 -16.88 -12.09 32.27
CA GLY A 157 -16.56 -11.02 33.21
C GLY A 157 -15.30 -10.20 32.88
N LYS A 158 -14.57 -10.51 31.80
CA LYS A 158 -13.35 -9.78 31.41
C LYS A 158 -13.71 -8.43 30.75
N PRO A 159 -12.97 -7.34 31.07
CA PRO A 159 -13.22 -6.04 30.45
C PRO A 159 -12.91 -6.07 28.96
N LEU A 160 -13.74 -5.41 28.15
CA LEU A 160 -13.52 -5.24 26.71
C LEU A 160 -12.77 -3.94 26.37
N TRP A 161 -12.02 -3.42 27.34
CA TRP A 161 -11.20 -2.20 27.27
C TRP A 161 -9.85 -2.44 27.95
N CYS A 162 -8.88 -1.59 27.66
CA CYS A 162 -7.55 -1.60 28.27
C CYS A 162 -7.00 -0.16 28.31
N ASN A 163 -6.82 0.38 29.52
CA ASN A 163 -6.32 1.75 29.72
C ASN A 163 -4.78 1.86 29.73
N THR A 164 -4.08 0.76 29.45
CA THR A 164 -2.62 0.75 29.35
C THR A 164 -2.20 1.28 27.99
N THR A 165 -1.08 2.01 27.95
CA THR A 165 -0.40 2.37 26.71
C THR A 165 0.64 1.30 26.40
N HIS A 166 0.46 0.58 25.29
CA HIS A 166 1.39 -0.47 24.86
C HIS A 166 2.41 0.06 23.86
N ASP A 167 3.65 -0.41 23.96
CA ASP A 167 4.63 -0.31 22.89
C ASP A 167 4.32 -1.31 21.77
N TYR A 168 4.73 -1.04 20.52
CA TYR A 168 4.49 -1.94 19.39
C TYR A 168 5.13 -3.32 19.53
N SER A 169 6.20 -3.44 20.33
CA SER A 169 6.87 -4.71 20.63
C SER A 169 6.31 -5.43 21.87
N ALA A 170 5.32 -4.85 22.55
CA ALA A 170 4.78 -5.45 23.76
C ALA A 170 4.09 -6.79 23.44
N PRO A 171 4.36 -7.88 24.19
CA PRO A 171 3.84 -9.22 23.89
C PRO A 171 2.30 -9.34 23.89
N LEU A 172 1.62 -8.40 24.54
CA LEU A 172 0.17 -8.35 24.59
C LEU A 172 -0.44 -7.78 23.30
N VAL A 173 0.28 -6.98 22.50
CA VAL A 173 -0.26 -6.40 21.27
C VAL A 173 -0.66 -7.52 20.31
N GLY A 174 -1.89 -7.42 19.79
CA GLY A 174 -2.52 -8.45 18.97
C GLY A 174 -3.22 -9.56 19.75
N GLN A 175 -2.96 -9.71 21.06
CA GLN A 175 -3.65 -10.70 21.89
C GLN A 175 -5.09 -10.28 22.22
N PRO A 176 -6.02 -11.23 22.36
CA PRO A 176 -7.38 -10.92 22.77
C PRO A 176 -7.48 -10.48 24.23
N LEU A 177 -8.37 -9.52 24.50
CA LEU A 177 -8.73 -9.12 25.87
C LEU A 177 -9.42 -10.26 26.65
N CYS A 178 -10.09 -11.16 25.94
CA CYS A 178 -10.66 -12.38 26.48
C CYS A 178 -10.40 -13.53 25.49
N PRO A 179 -9.47 -14.46 25.80
CA PRO A 179 -9.21 -15.61 24.94
C PRO A 179 -10.46 -16.45 24.65
N GLU A 180 -11.35 -16.62 25.63
CA GLU A 180 -12.58 -17.41 25.50
C GLU A 180 -13.64 -16.75 24.60
N CYS A 181 -13.57 -15.44 24.37
CA CYS A 181 -14.46 -14.73 23.45
C CYS A 181 -13.87 -14.51 22.06
N TYR A 182 -12.59 -14.83 21.87
CA TYR A 182 -11.92 -14.56 20.61
C TYR A 182 -12.27 -15.61 19.57
N ASP A 183 -12.63 -15.17 18.37
CA ASP A 183 -12.94 -16.06 17.25
C ASP A 183 -11.65 -16.57 16.59
N TYR A 184 -10.99 -17.52 17.26
CA TYR A 184 -9.80 -18.18 16.72
C TYR A 184 -10.12 -18.97 15.44
N ALA A 185 -11.32 -19.54 15.35
CA ALA A 185 -11.73 -20.30 14.16
C ALA A 185 -11.83 -19.37 12.95
N GLY A 186 -12.54 -18.25 13.07
CA GLY A 186 -12.63 -17.25 12.02
C GLY A 186 -11.28 -16.63 11.67
N HIS A 187 -10.42 -16.39 12.67
CA HIS A 187 -9.03 -15.96 12.41
C HIS A 187 -8.28 -16.99 11.56
N VAL A 188 -8.24 -18.25 11.99
CA VAL A 188 -7.50 -19.31 11.28
C VAL A 188 -8.07 -19.52 9.89
N LEU A 189 -9.40 -19.58 9.73
CA LEU A 189 -10.03 -19.78 8.43
C LEU A 189 -9.71 -18.64 7.46
N PHE A 190 -9.73 -17.40 7.94
CA PHE A 190 -9.35 -16.26 7.12
C PHE A 190 -7.86 -16.29 6.74
N THR A 191 -6.97 -16.58 7.69
CA THR A 191 -5.53 -16.65 7.44
C THR A 191 -5.14 -17.86 6.57
N TRP A 192 -5.81 -19.00 6.73
CA TRP A 192 -5.55 -20.23 5.99
C TRP A 192 -6.07 -20.15 4.55
N GLY A 193 -7.25 -19.56 4.33
CA GLY A 193 -7.76 -19.30 2.98
C GLY A 193 -6.83 -18.43 2.13
N LEU A 194 -6.09 -17.50 2.76
CA LEU A 194 -5.09 -16.66 2.07
C LEU A 194 -3.78 -17.40 1.69
N LEU A 195 -3.54 -18.61 2.20
CA LEU A 195 -2.31 -19.38 1.97
C LEU A 195 -2.50 -20.56 0.99
N HIS A 196 -3.74 -20.93 0.67
CA HIS A 196 -4.08 -22.06 -0.20
C HIS A 196 -4.72 -21.67 -1.54
N ASP A 197 -4.94 -20.37 -1.78
CA ASP A 197 -5.23 -19.78 -3.10
C ASP A 197 -3.97 -19.11 -3.67
#